data_AF-A0A382M9Z1-F1
#
_entry.id   AF-A0A382M9Z1-F1
#
_cell.length_a   1.000
_cell.length_b   1.000
_cell.length_c   1.000
_cell.angle_alpha   90.00
_cell.angle_beta   90.00
_cell.angle_gamma   90.00
#
_symmetry.space_group_name_H-M   'P 1'
#
loop_
_entity.id
_entity.type
_entity.pdbx_description
1 polymer ?
#
loop_
_entity_poly.entity_id
_entity_poly.type
_entity_poly.pdbx_seq_one_letter_code
_entity_poly.pdbx_strand_id
1 'polypeptide(L)'
;MPIDSKFGSDDEIVQQSIPYTAAGNTGELQFNNADLMSSDAKLVWDTGTSKLTVTGNVTATGTTELAAVAMKGHIIPDTDDTYDIGSAEYKIRDMYVSGATIHMGDEATIKSEGTAIIVHDLKTSDLHLDNTQHEGNEVDGSNGSWTFQEGDDNLFLLNNITGKKYKINLTE
;
A
#
# COMPACT_ATOMS: atom_id res chain seq x y z
N MET A 1 -54.15 -44.14 -37.10
CA MET A 1 -53.81 -42.73 -36.81
C MET A 1 -52.31 -42.62 -36.86
N PRO A 2 -51.70 -41.80 -37.74
CA PRO A 2 -50.26 -41.77 -37.85
C PRO A 2 -49.65 -41.02 -36.66
N ILE A 3 -48.64 -41.64 -36.05
CA ILE A 3 -47.63 -40.97 -35.23
C ILE A 3 -46.81 -40.10 -36.20
N ASP A 4 -46.74 -38.80 -35.94
CA ASP A 4 -45.82 -37.88 -36.61
C ASP A 4 -44.74 -37.48 -35.61
N SER A 5 -43.61 -38.19 -35.66
CA SER A 5 -42.37 -37.72 -35.05
C SER A 5 -41.70 -36.75 -36.01
N LYS A 6 -41.96 -35.44 -35.86
CA LYS A 6 -41.11 -34.42 -36.50
C LYS A 6 -39.95 -34.05 -35.59
N PHE A 7 -39.05 -35.01 -35.37
CA PHE A 7 -37.63 -34.67 -35.32
C PHE A 7 -37.14 -34.94 -36.74
N GLY A 8 -36.87 -33.86 -37.48
CA GLY A 8 -36.62 -33.90 -38.91
C GLY A 8 -35.48 -34.84 -39.28
N SER A 9 -35.61 -35.45 -40.46
CA SER A 9 -34.48 -35.94 -41.22
C SER A 9 -33.55 -34.78 -41.58
N ASP A 10 -32.25 -35.04 -41.47
CA ASP A 10 -31.13 -34.30 -42.06
C ASP A 10 -30.66 -33.03 -41.31
N ASP A 11 -29.59 -33.20 -40.51
CA ASP A 11 -28.45 -32.29 -40.27
C ASP A 11 -28.65 -30.77 -40.01
N GLU A 12 -29.85 -30.24 -39.83
CA GLU A 12 -30.02 -28.85 -39.42
C GLU A 12 -30.00 -28.71 -37.89
N ILE A 13 -28.93 -28.09 -37.39
CA ILE A 13 -28.90 -27.49 -36.06
C ILE A 13 -30.04 -26.46 -36.02
N VAL A 14 -31.09 -26.75 -35.25
CA VAL A 14 -32.07 -25.74 -34.86
C VAL A 14 -31.30 -24.70 -34.06
N GLN A 15 -30.97 -23.58 -34.70
CA GLN A 15 -30.40 -22.44 -33.99
C GLN A 15 -31.44 -21.99 -32.97
N GLN A 16 -31.24 -22.36 -31.71
CA GLN A 16 -32.04 -21.85 -30.62
C GLN A 16 -31.69 -20.36 -30.47
N SER A 17 -32.46 -19.51 -31.14
CA SER A 17 -32.40 -18.07 -30.95
C SER A 17 -32.88 -17.77 -29.54
N ILE A 18 -31.94 -17.48 -28.63
CA ILE A 18 -32.27 -16.91 -27.33
C ILE A 18 -32.54 -15.42 -27.58
N PRO A 19 -33.78 -14.93 -27.43
CA PRO A 19 -34.06 -13.50 -27.57
C PRO A 19 -33.38 -12.75 -26.43
N TYR A 20 -32.20 -12.19 -26.70
CA TYR A 20 -31.59 -11.18 -25.83
C TYR A 20 -32.22 -9.84 -26.20
N THR A 21 -33.02 -9.27 -25.28
CA THR A 21 -33.34 -7.86 -25.34
C THR A 21 -32.06 -7.11 -24.98
N ALA A 22 -31.56 -6.30 -25.90
CA ALA A 22 -30.40 -5.46 -25.64
C ALA A 22 -30.67 -4.52 -24.48
N ALA A 23 -30.08 -4.82 -23.32
CA ALA A 23 -30.02 -3.89 -22.22
C ALA A 23 -28.82 -2.96 -22.43
N GLY A 24 -29.07 -1.65 -22.42
CA GLY A 24 -28.05 -0.63 -22.11
C GLY A 24 -27.03 -0.26 -23.19
N ASN A 25 -26.35 0.86 -22.93
CA ASN A 25 -25.44 1.59 -23.82
C ASN A 25 -24.41 0.69 -24.55
N THR A 26 -24.14 1.02 -25.81
CA THR A 26 -23.30 0.26 -26.77
C THR A 26 -21.79 0.30 -26.49
N GLY A 27 -21.36 0.39 -25.23
CA GLY A 27 -19.95 0.53 -24.84
C GLY A 27 -19.42 -0.49 -23.83
N GLU A 28 -20.29 -1.32 -23.24
CA GLU A 28 -19.91 -2.22 -22.14
C GLU A 28 -20.37 -3.67 -22.43
N LEU A 29 -19.49 -4.63 -22.13
CA LEU A 29 -19.85 -6.05 -22.10
C LEU A 29 -20.82 -6.29 -20.93
N GLN A 30 -22.09 -6.49 -21.23
CA GLN A 30 -23.10 -6.86 -20.24
C GLN A 30 -23.26 -8.39 -20.18
N PHE A 31 -22.87 -9.01 -19.07
CA PHE A 31 -23.15 -10.43 -18.80
C PHE A 31 -24.58 -10.58 -18.28
N ASN A 32 -25.54 -10.64 -19.22
CA ASN A 32 -26.98 -10.59 -18.97
C ASN A 32 -27.60 -11.98 -18.75
N ASN A 33 -27.13 -12.73 -17.75
CA ASN A 33 -27.88 -13.89 -17.29
C ASN A 33 -27.62 -14.12 -15.79
N ALA A 34 -28.70 -14.11 -15.00
CA ALA A 34 -28.65 -14.53 -13.61
C ALA A 34 -27.92 -15.87 -13.52
N ASP A 35 -26.93 -15.94 -12.63
CA ASP A 35 -26.18 -17.15 -12.25
C ASP A 35 -25.26 -17.81 -13.31
N LEU A 36 -25.08 -17.22 -14.50
CA LEU A 36 -24.36 -17.87 -15.61
C LEU A 36 -22.86 -17.54 -15.69
N MET A 37 -22.14 -17.55 -14.57
CA MET A 37 -20.68 -17.79 -14.52
C MET A 37 -20.27 -18.54 -13.22
N SER A 38 -21.23 -19.20 -12.58
CA SER A 38 -21.19 -19.58 -11.15
C SER A 38 -20.51 -20.93 -10.83
N SER A 39 -19.67 -21.49 -11.70
CA SER A 39 -18.75 -22.58 -11.28
C SER A 39 -17.36 -22.47 -11.88
N ASP A 40 -17.27 -22.20 -13.19
CA ASP A 40 -15.98 -22.32 -13.88
C ASP A 40 -15.27 -20.96 -14.01
N ALA A 41 -16.02 -19.87 -14.19
CA ALA A 41 -15.45 -18.54 -14.46
C ALA A 41 -15.06 -17.73 -13.20
N LYS A 42 -15.48 -18.16 -12.00
CA LYS A 42 -15.16 -17.50 -10.71
C LYS A 42 -15.50 -16.01 -10.65
N LEU A 43 -16.49 -15.57 -11.42
CA LEU A 43 -16.94 -14.18 -11.54
C LEU A 43 -18.43 -14.09 -11.23
N VAL A 44 -18.82 -13.21 -10.32
CA VAL A 44 -20.22 -13.01 -9.92
C VAL A 44 -20.54 -11.52 -9.86
N TRP A 45 -21.55 -11.08 -10.61
CA TRP A 45 -22.13 -9.74 -10.47
C TRP A 45 -23.39 -9.80 -9.61
N ASP A 46 -23.40 -9.06 -8.52
CA ASP A 46 -24.57 -8.85 -7.67
C ASP A 46 -25.27 -7.56 -8.10
N THR A 47 -26.44 -7.69 -8.73
CA THR A 47 -27.27 -6.56 -9.19
C THR A 47 -27.94 -5.80 -8.06
N GLY A 48 -28.10 -6.41 -6.88
CA GLY A 48 -28.69 -5.77 -5.72
C GLY A 48 -27.72 -4.80 -5.04
N THR A 49 -26.42 -5.13 -5.05
CA THR A 49 -25.35 -4.29 -4.47
C THR A 49 -24.45 -3.61 -5.51
N SER A 50 -24.71 -3.82 -6.81
CA SER A 50 -23.87 -3.37 -7.92
C SER A 50 -22.39 -3.74 -7.72
N LYS A 51 -22.16 -4.99 -7.32
CA LYS A 51 -20.83 -5.47 -6.92
C LYS A 51 -20.35 -6.59 -7.84
N LEU A 52 -19.15 -6.40 -8.38
CA LEU A 52 -18.40 -7.47 -9.01
C LEU A 52 -17.58 -8.23 -7.95
N THR A 53 -17.69 -9.55 -7.92
CA THR A 53 -16.90 -10.43 -7.07
C THR A 53 -16.13 -11.41 -7.93
N VAL A 54 -14.81 -11.44 -7.77
CA VAL A 54 -13.94 -12.49 -8.34
C VAL A 54 -13.52 -13.41 -7.19
N THR A 55 -13.82 -14.70 -7.28
CA THR A 55 -13.42 -15.70 -6.26
C THR A 55 -12.10 -16.40 -6.61
N GLY A 56 -11.57 -16.15 -7.80
CA GLY A 56 -10.24 -16.56 -8.26
C GLY A 56 -9.23 -15.42 -8.23
N ASN A 57 -8.09 -15.66 -8.88
CA ASN A 57 -7.05 -14.65 -9.06
C ASN A 57 -7.49 -13.64 -10.13
N VAL A 58 -7.04 -12.40 -9.99
CA VAL A 58 -7.16 -11.34 -11.00
C VAL A 58 -5.75 -11.00 -11.48
N THR A 59 -5.53 -11.06 -12.79
CA THR A 59 -4.29 -10.59 -13.44
C THR A 59 -4.65 -9.43 -14.36
N ALA A 60 -4.07 -8.27 -14.11
CA ALA A 60 -4.17 -7.10 -14.98
C ALA A 60 -2.77 -6.77 -15.52
N THR A 61 -2.63 -6.60 -16.83
CA THR A 61 -1.34 -6.30 -17.48
C THR A 61 -1.14 -4.80 -17.73
N GLY A 62 -2.09 -3.97 -17.30
CA GLY A 62 -2.04 -2.52 -17.42
C GLY A 62 -2.44 -1.84 -16.11
N THR A 63 -2.60 -0.52 -16.15
CA THR A 63 -3.00 0.27 -15.00
C THR A 63 -4.39 -0.11 -14.50
N THR A 64 -4.55 -0.18 -13.18
CA THR A 64 -5.85 -0.31 -12.53
C THR A 64 -6.11 0.96 -11.72
N GLU A 65 -7.18 1.68 -12.03
CA GLU A 65 -7.62 2.85 -11.25
C GLU A 65 -8.64 2.41 -10.20
N LEU A 66 -8.37 2.71 -8.93
CA LEU A 66 -9.22 2.33 -7.79
C LEU A 66 -9.42 3.55 -6.89
N ALA A 67 -10.67 3.85 -6.54
CA ALA A 67 -10.96 4.93 -5.59
C ALA A 67 -10.58 4.55 -4.14
N ALA A 68 -10.67 3.26 -3.80
CA ALA A 68 -10.32 2.73 -2.48
C ALA A 68 -9.93 1.25 -2.59
N VAL A 69 -9.08 0.80 -1.66
CA VAL A 69 -8.63 -0.60 -1.57
C VAL A 69 -8.79 -1.09 -0.13
N ALA A 70 -9.50 -2.20 0.05
CA ALA A 70 -9.55 -2.94 1.31
C ALA A 70 -8.87 -4.29 1.10
N MET A 71 -7.77 -4.55 1.81
CA MET A 71 -6.96 -5.77 1.65
C MET A 71 -7.21 -6.76 2.78
N LYS A 72 -7.15 -8.06 2.45
CA LYS A 72 -7.16 -9.17 3.43
C LYS A 72 -5.85 -9.96 3.45
N GLY A 73 -4.88 -9.57 2.62
CA GLY A 73 -3.62 -10.26 2.43
C GLY A 73 -2.47 -9.28 2.22
N HIS A 74 -1.33 -9.81 1.80
CA HIS A 74 -0.11 -9.04 1.61
C HIS A 74 -0.11 -8.30 0.26
N ILE A 75 0.70 -7.25 0.19
CA ILE A 75 1.17 -6.65 -1.06
C ILE A 75 2.60 -7.17 -1.24
N ILE A 76 2.83 -7.96 -2.28
CA ILE A 76 4.14 -8.57 -2.57
C ILE A 76 4.43 -8.30 -4.04
N PRO A 77 5.45 -7.50 -4.36
CA PRO A 77 5.94 -7.36 -5.73
C PRO A 77 6.41 -8.69 -6.32
N ASP A 78 6.30 -8.86 -7.63
CA ASP A 78 6.78 -10.08 -8.32
C ASP A 78 8.29 -10.06 -8.61
N THR A 79 8.90 -8.87 -8.52
CA THR A 79 10.29 -8.60 -8.84
C THR A 79 10.88 -7.69 -7.77
N ASP A 80 12.07 -8.04 -7.32
CA ASP A 80 12.81 -7.31 -6.29
C ASP A 80 13.25 -5.92 -6.79
N ASP A 81 13.32 -4.95 -5.87
CA ASP A 81 13.84 -3.59 -6.11
C ASP A 81 13.33 -2.87 -7.39
N THR A 82 12.05 -3.09 -7.76
CA THR A 82 11.50 -2.60 -9.03
C THR A 82 10.35 -1.59 -8.89
N TYR A 83 9.58 -1.66 -7.80
CA TYR A 83 8.29 -0.95 -7.71
C TYR A 83 8.27 0.09 -6.60
N ASP A 84 7.73 1.27 -6.94
CA ASP A 84 7.53 2.37 -6.00
C ASP A 84 6.17 2.32 -5.28
N ILE A 85 6.10 2.97 -4.12
CA ILE A 85 4.85 3.34 -3.46
C ILE A 85 4.76 4.87 -3.44
N GLY A 86 4.02 5.40 -4.41
CA GLY A 86 3.92 6.85 -4.66
C GLY A 86 5.05 7.38 -5.54
N SER A 87 5.09 8.69 -5.73
CA SER A 87 6.12 9.39 -6.50
C SER A 87 6.35 10.81 -5.97
N ALA A 88 7.27 11.56 -6.58
CA ALA A 88 7.51 12.96 -6.23
C ALA A 88 6.26 13.85 -6.38
N GLU A 89 5.42 13.55 -7.38
CA GLU A 89 4.18 14.27 -7.68
C GLU A 89 2.98 13.66 -6.94
N TYR A 90 2.98 12.34 -6.74
CA TYR A 90 1.86 11.58 -6.17
C TYR A 90 2.28 10.86 -4.90
N LYS A 91 2.29 11.58 -3.78
CA LYS A 91 2.71 11.05 -2.48
C LYS A 91 1.55 10.37 -1.77
N ILE A 92 1.82 9.25 -1.09
CA ILE A 92 0.93 8.79 -0.03
C ILE A 92 0.96 9.81 1.11
N ARG A 93 -0.19 10.04 1.76
CA ARG A 93 -0.27 11.07 2.81
C ARG A 93 0.47 10.63 4.06
N ASP A 94 0.15 9.43 4.55
CA ASP A 94 0.66 8.85 5.78
C ASP A 94 0.80 7.33 5.63
N MET A 95 1.68 6.72 6.42
CA MET A 95 1.80 5.26 6.55
C MET A 95 1.62 4.89 8.02
N TYR A 96 0.56 4.14 8.31
CA TYR A 96 0.27 3.63 9.65
C TYR A 96 0.65 2.15 9.70
N VAL A 97 1.74 1.83 10.38
CA VAL A 97 2.16 0.46 10.68
C VAL A 97 1.98 0.20 12.17
N SER A 98 1.69 -1.05 12.52
CA SER A 98 1.72 -1.48 13.93
C SER A 98 3.17 -1.53 14.45
N GLY A 99 3.39 -2.00 15.68
CA GLY A 99 4.75 -2.23 16.22
C GLY A 99 5.58 -3.30 15.52
N ALA A 100 5.16 -3.72 14.33
CA ALA A 100 5.98 -4.48 13.40
C ALA A 100 7.16 -3.64 12.87
N THR A 101 7.92 -4.23 11.96
CA THR A 101 9.16 -3.67 11.44
C THR A 101 8.96 -3.03 10.07
N ILE A 102 9.58 -1.86 9.85
CA ILE A 102 9.91 -1.37 8.51
C ILE A 102 11.32 -1.86 8.20
N HIS A 103 11.47 -2.64 7.14
CA HIS A 103 12.76 -3.07 6.62
C HIS A 103 13.27 -2.03 5.61
N MET A 104 14.54 -1.67 5.72
CA MET A 104 15.22 -0.74 4.82
C MET A 104 16.46 -1.43 4.25
N GLY A 105 16.31 -1.98 3.05
CA GLY A 105 17.27 -2.96 2.52
C GLY A 105 17.23 -4.28 3.28
N ASP A 106 18.32 -5.04 3.23
CA ASP A 106 18.35 -6.42 3.74
C ASP A 106 18.42 -6.50 5.27
N GLU A 107 19.12 -5.57 5.92
CA GLU A 107 19.46 -5.68 7.34
C GLU A 107 18.87 -4.56 8.21
N ALA A 108 18.76 -3.34 7.69
CA ALA A 108 18.35 -2.21 8.53
C ALA A 108 16.85 -2.24 8.83
N THR A 109 16.50 -1.95 10.07
CA THR A 109 15.11 -2.00 10.53
C THR A 109 14.73 -0.79 11.37
N ILE A 110 13.51 -0.32 11.23
CA ILE A 110 12.87 0.65 12.12
C ILE A 110 11.67 -0.04 12.79
N LYS A 111 11.61 0.02 14.12
CA LYS A 111 10.52 -0.58 14.92
C LYS A 111 10.08 0.40 16.01
N SER A 112 8.85 0.23 16.52
CA SER A 112 8.41 0.96 17.71
C SER A 112 8.52 0.12 18.97
N GLU A 113 8.84 0.78 20.08
CA GLU A 113 8.79 0.21 21.42
C GLU A 113 8.19 1.27 22.37
N GLY A 114 6.93 1.07 22.77
CA GLY A 114 6.18 2.10 23.49
C GLY A 114 6.04 3.38 22.65
N THR A 115 6.56 4.50 23.15
CA THR A 115 6.59 5.80 22.45
C THR A 115 7.91 6.05 21.71
N ALA A 116 8.87 5.12 21.76
CA ALA A 116 10.19 5.26 21.16
C ALA A 116 10.28 4.60 19.78
N ILE A 117 11.22 5.11 18.97
CA ILE A 117 11.67 4.49 17.74
C ILE A 117 12.99 3.77 18.05
N ILE A 118 13.08 2.51 17.63
CA ILE A 118 14.28 1.69 17.78
C ILE A 118 14.95 1.52 16.41
N VAL A 119 16.22 1.94 16.38
CA VAL A 119 17.18 1.67 15.30
C VAL A 119 18.44 1.09 15.95
N HIS A 120 19.02 0.04 15.36
CA HIS A 120 20.20 -0.63 15.93
C HIS A 120 21.46 0.21 15.76
N ASP A 121 21.71 0.66 14.54
CA ASP A 121 22.82 1.54 14.19
C ASP A 121 22.27 2.84 13.61
N LEU A 122 22.86 3.96 14.02
CA LEU A 122 22.49 5.29 13.54
C LEU A 122 23.72 6.00 12.98
N LYS A 123 23.70 6.30 11.69
CA LYS A 123 24.68 7.17 11.04
C LYS A 123 24.02 8.51 10.74
N THR A 124 24.53 9.58 11.33
CA THR A 124 24.08 10.96 11.05
C THR A 124 25.27 11.83 10.67
N SER A 125 25.02 12.96 10.00
CA SER A 125 26.01 14.03 9.92
C SER A 125 26.12 14.70 11.29
N ASP A 126 25.01 15.25 11.75
CA ASP A 126 24.86 15.87 13.06
C ASP A 126 23.77 15.15 13.85
N LEU A 127 23.84 15.18 15.18
CA LEU A 127 22.71 14.80 16.04
C LEU A 127 22.13 16.06 16.67
N HIS A 128 20.98 16.49 16.16
CA HIS A 128 20.23 17.65 16.67
C HIS A 128 19.26 17.21 17.78
N LEU A 129 19.38 17.85 18.94
CA LEU A 129 18.53 17.68 20.11
C LEU A 129 17.84 19.03 20.38
N ASP A 130 16.66 19.22 19.80
CA ASP A 130 15.91 20.47 19.85
C ASP A 130 14.48 20.23 20.34
N ASN A 131 14.12 20.86 21.47
CA ASN A 131 12.76 20.84 21.98
C ASN A 131 12.14 22.24 22.08
N THR A 132 12.65 23.24 21.34
CA THR A 132 12.18 24.64 21.40
C THR A 132 10.73 24.84 20.96
N GLN A 133 10.15 23.87 20.25
CA GLN A 133 8.74 23.85 19.83
C GLN A 133 7.83 23.01 20.75
N HIS A 134 8.38 22.45 21.83
CA HIS A 134 7.68 21.60 22.78
C HIS A 134 7.67 22.22 24.18
N GLU A 135 6.93 21.61 25.10
CA GLU A 135 7.01 21.98 26.51
C GLU A 135 8.43 21.77 27.05
N GLY A 136 8.77 22.58 28.07
CA GLY A 136 10.07 22.53 28.71
C GLY A 136 10.42 21.15 29.26
N ASN A 137 11.72 20.89 29.39
CA ASN A 137 12.21 19.61 29.89
C ASN A 137 11.90 19.44 31.40
N GLU A 138 11.91 18.20 31.89
CA GLU A 138 11.56 17.87 33.28
C GLU A 138 12.63 18.28 34.31
N VAL A 139 13.85 18.60 33.89
CA VAL A 139 14.97 18.90 34.79
C VAL A 139 14.83 20.31 35.39
N ASP A 140 14.51 21.30 34.56
CA ASP A 140 14.42 22.71 34.97
C ASP A 140 13.30 23.52 34.29
N GLY A 141 12.45 22.87 33.49
CA GLY A 141 11.36 23.51 32.76
C GLY A 141 11.81 24.35 31.56
N SER A 142 13.09 24.35 31.20
CA SER A 142 13.60 25.10 30.05
C SER A 142 13.52 24.33 28.73
N ASN A 143 13.66 25.02 27.61
CA ASN A 143 13.90 24.41 26.31
C ASN A 143 15.38 24.54 25.91
N GLY A 144 15.86 23.59 25.14
CA GLY A 144 17.22 23.55 24.60
C GLY A 144 17.21 23.29 23.09
N SER A 145 18.24 23.81 22.43
CA SER A 145 18.61 23.42 21.07
C SER A 145 20.10 23.15 21.06
N TRP A 146 20.46 21.88 20.88
CA TRP A 146 21.82 21.40 20.95
C TRP A 146 22.16 20.54 19.74
N THR A 147 23.41 20.59 19.29
CA THR A 147 23.89 19.76 18.19
C THR A 147 25.19 19.07 18.59
N PHE A 148 25.26 17.75 18.50
CA PHE A 148 26.53 17.03 18.47
C PHE A 148 27.09 17.08 17.04
N GLN A 149 28.33 17.53 16.92
CA GLN A 149 29.04 17.65 15.64
C GLN A 149 30.44 17.06 15.76
N GLU A 150 30.84 16.34 14.72
CA GLU A 150 32.22 15.97 14.49
C GLU A 150 33.02 17.16 13.93
N GLY A 151 34.32 17.17 14.18
CA GLY A 151 35.31 18.00 13.50
C GLY A 151 36.58 17.17 13.34
N ASP A 152 37.54 17.67 12.57
CA ASP A 152 38.67 16.90 12.04
C ASP A 152 39.31 15.90 13.04
N ASP A 153 39.54 16.33 14.27
CA ASP A 153 40.14 15.51 15.34
C ASP A 153 39.27 15.37 16.61
N ASN A 154 38.12 16.06 16.70
CA ASN A 154 37.41 16.20 17.98
C ASN A 154 35.89 16.24 17.81
N LEU A 155 35.17 15.82 18.85
CA LEU A 155 33.72 15.95 18.93
C LEU A 155 33.33 17.21 19.71
N PHE A 156 32.26 17.88 19.26
CA PHE A 156 31.74 19.10 19.85
C PHE A 156 30.25 18.98 20.17
N LEU A 157 29.84 19.68 21.23
CA LEU A 157 28.46 19.95 21.58
C LEU A 157 28.21 21.45 21.45
N LEU A 158 27.30 21.84 20.57
CA LEU A 158 26.93 23.24 20.31
C LEU A 158 25.61 23.55 20.98
N ASN A 159 25.53 24.68 21.70
CA ASN A 159 24.27 25.23 22.18
C ASN A 159 23.80 26.30 21.18
N ASN A 160 22.77 26.00 20.39
CA ASN A 160 22.29 26.86 19.32
C ASN A 160 21.55 28.11 19.85
N ILE A 161 21.09 28.09 21.11
CA ILE A 161 20.42 29.24 21.76
C ILE A 161 21.45 30.31 22.18
N THR A 162 22.54 29.88 22.83
CA THR A 162 23.55 30.77 23.40
C THR A 162 24.74 31.01 22.48
N GLY A 163 24.91 30.18 21.43
CA GLY A 163 26.05 30.19 20.53
C GLY A 163 27.33 29.60 21.13
N LYS A 164 27.29 29.09 22.38
CA LYS A 164 28.44 28.48 23.04
C LYS A 164 28.76 27.13 22.40
N LYS A 165 30.06 26.84 22.29
CA LYS A 165 30.59 25.57 21.78
C LYS A 165 31.42 24.91 22.86
N TYR A 166 31.19 23.62 23.05
CA TYR A 166 31.88 22.80 24.04
C TYR A 166 32.60 21.67 23.32
N LYS A 167 33.92 21.57 23.52
CA LYS A 167 34.69 20.42 23.07
C LYS A 167 34.46 19.26 24.05
N ILE A 168 34.18 18.08 23.53
CA ILE A 168 34.11 16.87 24.33
C ILE A 168 35.54 16.33 24.43
N ASN A 169 36.08 16.32 25.64
CA ASN A 169 37.38 15.73 25.89
C ASN A 169 37.24 14.22 25.91
N LEU A 170 37.86 13.55 24.94
CA LEU A 170 37.97 12.10 24.88
C LEU A 170 39.32 11.71 25.49
N THR A 171 39.30 10.68 26.33
CA THR A 171 40.51 10.02 26.82
C THR A 171 40.56 8.64 26.20
N GLU A 172 41.70 8.27 25.65
CA GLU A 172 42.00 6.88 25.24
C GLU A 172 42.14 5.97 26.47
#